data_AF-C5EC99-F1
#
_entry.id   AF-C5EC99-F1
#
_cell.length_a   1.000
_cell.length_b   1.000
_cell.length_c   1.000
_cell.angle_alpha   90.00
_cell.angle_beta   90.00
_cell.angle_gamma   90.00
#
_symmetry.space_group_name_H-M   'P 1'
#
loop_
_entity.id
_entity.type
_entity.pdbx_description
1 polymer ?
#
loop_
_entity_poly.entity_id
_entity_poly.type
_entity_poly.pdbx_seq_one_letter_code
_entity_poly.pdbx_strand_id
1 'polypeptide(L)'
;MDMNWIDEIRDPEPRKRYIYNADDYDPQYGDPYYREHSTRADSLWRLYEESGTSITFDAFADESRQTDYRMETGALRDFFNGSQSALSSYRNPMGGNPLIAFGSIGRWDGERTGISSFETFDDLMNGDDSPFKDCEIDHIWDENGILKMRGHHHDGSVEVEIRQLTDQGCEALESYEQSWAGEPFDAAGRHYDGGKESVDRFWNDLKTDRGLAVEPRYVELAFGCPPIEWDIDARVRDFAERMGDEYTSLYEQDTTGIKGGDFERFGAFADNHLDFIRALTKARGMDPISSDREIAAFLNTFDKLAAMPEPSPASQEKDELSAGVCDPTDPTMGCLQPDSPAAIR
;
A
#
# COMPACT_ATOMS: atom_id res chain seq x y z
N MET A 1 -24.79 9.75 -19.33
CA MET A 1 -24.05 9.34 -18.15
C MET A 1 -23.85 10.63 -17.40
N ASP A 2 -24.39 10.70 -16.19
CA ASP A 2 -24.30 11.89 -15.38
C ASP A 2 -22.85 12.08 -14.96
N MET A 3 -22.25 13.20 -15.37
CA MET A 3 -20.84 13.50 -15.11
C MET A 3 -20.60 14.10 -13.72
N ASN A 4 -21.65 14.23 -12.89
CA ASN A 4 -21.55 14.73 -11.51
C ASN A 4 -20.58 13.93 -10.63
N TRP A 5 -20.23 12.69 -11.01
CA TRP A 5 -19.22 11.92 -10.30
C TRP A 5 -17.83 12.56 -10.28
N ILE A 6 -17.52 13.45 -11.24
CA ILE A 6 -16.23 14.16 -11.28
C ILE A 6 -16.04 14.99 -10.01
N ASP A 7 -17.11 15.54 -9.45
CA ASP A 7 -17.07 16.33 -8.21
C ASP A 7 -16.89 15.47 -6.96
N GLU A 8 -17.08 14.15 -7.08
CA GLU A 8 -16.82 13.19 -6.00
C GLU A 8 -15.35 12.73 -5.98
N ILE A 9 -14.61 12.96 -7.08
CA ILE A 9 -13.22 12.52 -7.20
C ILE A 9 -12.33 13.36 -6.29
N ARG A 10 -11.53 12.64 -5.51
CA ARG A 10 -10.48 13.20 -4.67
C ARG A 10 -9.12 12.96 -5.30
N ASP A 11 -8.15 13.79 -4.92
CA ASP A 11 -6.75 13.57 -5.26
C ASP A 11 -6.29 12.19 -4.73
N PRO A 12 -5.89 11.24 -5.60
CA PRO A 12 -5.56 9.88 -5.17
C PRO A 12 -4.38 9.82 -4.20
N GLU A 13 -4.52 9.04 -3.14
CA GLU A 13 -3.41 8.74 -2.24
C GLU A 13 -2.48 7.68 -2.84
N PRO A 14 -1.19 7.63 -2.43
CA PRO A 14 -0.32 6.51 -2.74
C PRO A 14 -1.00 5.18 -2.40
N ARG A 15 -0.94 4.21 -3.30
CA ARG A 15 -1.56 2.90 -3.05
C ARG A 15 -0.83 2.20 -1.91
N LYS A 16 -1.58 1.76 -0.89
CA LYS A 16 -1.06 0.84 0.13
C LYS A 16 -0.82 -0.53 -0.49
N ARG A 17 0.43 -0.97 -0.50
CA ARG A 17 0.85 -2.27 -0.99
C ARG A 17 1.21 -3.12 0.20
N TYR A 18 0.23 -3.91 0.66
CA TYR A 18 0.41 -4.76 1.82
C TYR A 18 1.47 -5.84 1.54
N ILE A 19 2.45 -5.86 2.42
CA ILE A 19 3.43 -6.95 2.58
C ILE A 19 2.82 -7.94 3.56
N TYR A 20 2.23 -7.46 4.66
CA TYR A 20 1.45 -8.27 5.58
C TYR A 20 0.18 -7.52 5.98
N ASN A 21 -0.96 -8.23 5.99
CA ASN A 21 -2.26 -7.71 6.42
C ASN A 21 -2.98 -8.72 7.31
N ALA A 22 -3.07 -8.45 8.62
CA ALA A 22 -3.73 -9.34 9.57
C ALA A 22 -5.23 -9.51 9.28
N ASP A 23 -5.88 -8.49 8.71
CA ASP A 23 -7.32 -8.51 8.39
C ASP A 23 -7.68 -9.60 7.36
N ASP A 24 -6.73 -9.99 6.50
CA ASP A 24 -6.93 -11.04 5.49
C ASP A 24 -7.17 -12.43 6.10
N TYR A 25 -6.90 -12.58 7.41
CA TYR A 25 -7.04 -13.82 8.17
C TYR A 25 -8.15 -13.78 9.20
N ASP A 26 -8.90 -12.68 9.34
CA ASP A 26 -9.99 -12.60 10.29
C ASP A 26 -11.17 -13.49 9.81
N PRO A 27 -11.52 -14.56 10.55
CA PRO A 27 -12.63 -15.43 10.18
C PRO A 27 -14.00 -14.73 10.15
N GLN A 28 -14.13 -13.56 10.80
CA GLN A 28 -15.37 -12.77 10.82
C GLN A 28 -15.58 -11.95 9.55
N TYR A 29 -14.51 -11.48 8.92
CA TYR A 29 -14.60 -10.66 7.72
C TYR A 29 -14.67 -11.50 6.44
N GLY A 30 -14.10 -12.70 6.46
CA GLY A 30 -14.15 -13.63 5.33
C GLY A 30 -13.44 -13.10 4.07
N ASP A 31 -13.19 -14.03 3.14
CA ASP A 31 -12.68 -13.85 1.76
C ASP A 31 -12.99 -12.46 1.15
N PRO A 32 -11.97 -11.60 0.86
CA PRO A 32 -10.71 -11.93 0.17
C PRO A 32 -9.44 -12.07 1.03
N TYR A 33 -8.58 -13.02 0.65
CA TYR A 33 -7.19 -13.16 1.11
C TYR A 33 -6.23 -12.72 -0.01
N TYR A 34 -5.45 -11.66 0.22
CA TYR A 34 -4.47 -11.20 -0.76
C TYR A 34 -3.11 -11.82 -0.46
N ARG A 35 -2.67 -12.72 -1.34
CA ARG A 35 -1.25 -13.10 -1.36
C ARG A 35 -0.40 -11.89 -1.70
N GLU A 36 0.68 -11.71 -0.94
CA GLU A 36 1.77 -10.77 -1.25
C GLU A 36 2.11 -10.79 -2.75
N HIS A 37 2.15 -9.61 -3.37
CA HIS A 37 2.48 -9.41 -4.79
C HIS A 37 1.49 -9.96 -5.83
N SER A 38 0.33 -10.49 -5.42
CA SER A 38 -0.73 -10.92 -6.34
C SER A 38 -1.67 -9.76 -6.68
N THR A 39 -1.96 -9.55 -7.97
CA THR A 39 -3.02 -8.63 -8.41
C THR A 39 -4.43 -9.25 -8.32
N ARG A 40 -4.56 -10.46 -7.78
CA ARG A 40 -5.82 -11.18 -7.61
C ARG A 40 -5.94 -11.67 -6.17
N ALA A 41 -7.04 -11.33 -5.52
CA ALA A 41 -7.46 -11.98 -4.29
C ALA A 41 -7.60 -13.50 -4.52
N ASP A 42 -7.10 -14.29 -3.58
CA ASP A 42 -7.43 -15.70 -3.43
C ASP A 42 -8.38 -15.85 -2.23
N SER A 43 -8.91 -17.04 -2.01
CA SER A 43 -9.86 -17.31 -0.92
C SER A 43 -9.20 -18.14 0.16
N LEU A 44 -9.05 -17.58 1.37
CA LEU A 44 -8.52 -18.35 2.51
C LEU A 44 -9.39 -19.57 2.82
N TRP A 45 -10.70 -19.45 2.63
CA TRP A 45 -11.64 -20.57 2.76
C TRP A 45 -11.36 -21.66 1.73
N ARG A 46 -11.12 -21.27 0.47
CA ARG A 46 -10.74 -22.23 -0.58
C ARG A 46 -9.42 -22.93 -0.26
N LEU A 47 -8.42 -22.19 0.23
CA LEU A 47 -7.14 -22.78 0.65
C LEU A 47 -7.34 -23.78 1.80
N TYR A 48 -8.22 -23.46 2.75
CA TYR A 48 -8.60 -24.37 3.82
C TYR A 48 -9.24 -25.66 3.27
N GLU A 49 -10.23 -25.55 2.39
CA GLU A 49 -10.89 -26.72 1.78
C GLU A 49 -9.91 -27.59 0.96
N GLU A 50 -9.04 -26.95 0.16
CA GLU A 50 -8.04 -27.63 -0.66
C GLU A 50 -6.92 -28.27 0.17
N SER A 51 -6.60 -27.74 1.35
CA SER A 51 -5.57 -28.28 2.23
C SER A 51 -5.89 -29.69 2.76
N GLY A 52 -7.18 -30.03 2.85
CA GLY A 52 -7.65 -31.28 3.46
C GLY A 52 -7.29 -31.43 4.95
N THR A 53 -6.98 -30.32 5.63
CA THR A 53 -6.62 -30.32 7.05
C THR A 53 -7.79 -30.76 7.94
N SER A 54 -7.48 -31.28 9.12
CA SER A 54 -8.47 -31.72 10.12
C SER A 54 -8.74 -30.67 11.21
N ILE A 55 -8.03 -29.54 11.19
CA ILE A 55 -8.25 -28.43 12.15
C ILE A 55 -9.47 -27.61 11.74
N THR A 56 -9.97 -26.77 12.64
CA THR A 56 -11.06 -25.84 12.30
C THR A 56 -10.54 -24.73 11.38
N PHE A 57 -11.45 -24.06 10.66
CA PHE A 57 -11.10 -22.91 9.84
C PHE A 57 -10.40 -21.81 10.66
N ASP A 58 -10.90 -21.50 11.87
CA ASP A 58 -10.28 -20.50 12.74
C ASP A 58 -8.82 -20.84 13.09
N ALA A 59 -8.55 -22.12 13.37
CA ALA A 59 -7.19 -22.58 13.66
C ALA A 59 -6.30 -22.51 12.41
N PHE A 60 -6.85 -22.86 11.24
CA PHE A 60 -6.15 -22.73 9.97
C PHE A 60 -5.82 -21.27 9.61
N ALA A 61 -6.77 -20.35 9.84
CA ALA A 61 -6.58 -18.94 9.60
C ALA A 61 -5.48 -18.36 10.52
N ASP A 62 -5.50 -18.70 11.81
CA ASP A 62 -4.45 -18.27 12.74
C ASP A 62 -3.07 -18.87 12.41
N GLU A 63 -3.01 -20.17 12.05
CA GLU A 63 -1.76 -20.81 11.61
C GLU A 63 -1.20 -20.17 10.32
N SER A 64 -2.08 -19.83 9.37
CA SER A 64 -1.71 -19.15 8.11
C SER A 64 -1.18 -17.75 8.39
N ARG A 65 -1.90 -16.98 9.22
CA ARG A 65 -1.51 -15.63 9.66
C ARG A 65 -0.13 -15.63 10.29
N GLN A 66 0.12 -16.54 11.24
CA GLN A 66 1.40 -16.67 11.91
C GLN A 66 2.53 -17.09 10.95
N THR A 67 2.22 -17.96 9.98
CA THR A 67 3.20 -18.43 8.99
C THR A 67 3.61 -17.29 8.08
N ASP A 68 2.64 -16.58 7.49
CA ASP A 68 2.91 -15.49 6.57
C ASP A 68 3.60 -14.33 7.29
N TYR A 69 3.14 -13.95 8.49
CA TYR A 69 3.84 -12.98 9.32
C TYR A 69 5.33 -13.30 9.51
N ARG A 70 5.67 -14.58 9.81
CA ARG A 70 7.06 -15.02 9.97
C ARG A 70 7.85 -15.01 8.66
N MET A 71 7.23 -15.37 7.55
CA MET A 71 7.88 -15.35 6.24
C MET A 71 8.20 -13.91 5.82
N GLU A 72 7.22 -13.01 5.95
CA GLU A 72 7.33 -11.60 5.57
C GLU A 72 8.37 -10.86 6.41
N THR A 73 8.26 -10.97 7.73
CA THR A 73 9.23 -10.34 8.65
C THR A 73 10.63 -10.95 8.50
N GLY A 74 10.72 -12.26 8.22
CA GLY A 74 11.97 -12.93 7.89
C GLY A 74 12.60 -12.39 6.59
N ALA A 75 11.78 -12.15 5.56
CA ALA A 75 12.25 -11.59 4.30
C ALA A 75 12.66 -10.12 4.41
N LEU A 76 11.94 -9.32 5.19
CA LEU A 76 12.34 -7.94 5.52
C LEU A 76 13.65 -7.90 6.30
N ARG A 77 13.81 -8.77 7.31
CA ARG A 77 15.08 -8.90 8.04
C ARG A 77 16.23 -9.21 7.09
N ASP A 78 16.06 -10.21 6.22
CA ASP A 78 17.09 -10.61 5.27
C ASP A 78 17.40 -9.49 4.27
N PHE A 79 16.37 -8.76 3.80
CA PHE A 79 16.53 -7.57 2.95
C PHE A 79 17.34 -6.47 3.63
N PHE A 80 17.01 -6.10 4.87
CA PHE A 80 17.75 -5.08 5.61
C PHE A 80 19.18 -5.53 5.96
N ASN A 81 19.43 -6.84 6.05
CA ASN A 81 20.76 -7.41 6.22
C ASN A 81 21.55 -7.58 4.90
N GLY A 82 20.99 -7.23 3.74
CA GLY A 82 21.65 -7.41 2.43
C GLY A 82 21.76 -8.88 1.99
N SER A 83 21.00 -9.75 2.63
CA SER A 83 20.96 -11.18 2.38
C SER A 83 19.81 -11.53 1.43
N GLN A 84 19.95 -12.68 0.78
CA GLN A 84 18.85 -13.27 0.02
C GLN A 84 17.85 -13.89 1.00
N SER A 85 16.55 -13.73 0.74
CA SER A 85 15.48 -14.34 1.52
C SER A 85 14.84 -15.55 0.80
N ALA A 86 13.87 -16.19 1.46
CA ALA A 86 13.04 -17.21 0.82
C ALA A 86 12.10 -16.65 -0.26
N LEU A 87 11.74 -15.35 -0.15
CA LEU A 87 10.76 -14.69 -1.02
C LEU A 87 11.41 -13.91 -2.16
N SER A 88 12.66 -13.46 -2.00
CA SER A 88 13.37 -12.70 -3.03
C SER A 88 14.86 -13.03 -3.10
N SER A 89 15.38 -13.01 -4.33
CA SER A 89 16.82 -13.14 -4.63
C SER A 89 17.58 -11.80 -4.60
N TYR A 90 16.86 -10.68 -4.47
CA TYR A 90 17.47 -9.36 -4.40
C TYR A 90 18.36 -9.23 -3.17
N ARG A 91 19.52 -8.57 -3.33
CA ARG A 91 20.44 -8.26 -2.23
C ARG A 91 20.57 -6.76 -2.14
N ASN A 92 20.08 -6.21 -1.04
CA ASN A 92 20.11 -4.78 -0.80
C ASN A 92 21.56 -4.29 -0.62
N PRO A 93 22.04 -3.34 -1.44
CA PRO A 93 23.40 -2.81 -1.32
C PRO A 93 23.64 -2.00 -0.04
N MET A 94 22.57 -1.49 0.60
CA MET A 94 22.65 -0.82 1.91
C MET A 94 22.52 -1.82 3.08
N GLY A 95 22.51 -3.12 2.78
CA GLY A 95 22.31 -4.16 3.76
C GLY A 95 23.33 -4.14 4.90
N GLY A 96 22.85 -4.23 6.13
CA GLY A 96 23.65 -4.14 7.35
C GLY A 96 23.78 -2.73 7.93
N ASN A 97 23.35 -1.69 7.21
CA ASN A 97 23.27 -0.35 7.78
C ASN A 97 22.08 -0.25 8.75
N PRO A 98 22.22 0.50 9.86
CA PRO A 98 21.15 0.70 10.84
C PRO A 98 19.88 1.29 10.22
N LEU A 99 18.78 1.10 10.94
CA LEU A 99 17.48 1.63 10.60
C LEU A 99 17.15 2.85 11.46
N ILE A 100 16.31 3.73 10.94
CA ILE A 100 15.56 4.67 11.76
C ILE A 100 14.08 4.36 11.62
N ALA A 101 13.35 4.41 12.74
CA ALA A 101 11.90 4.34 12.75
C ALA A 101 11.33 5.59 13.42
N PHE A 102 10.28 6.15 12.83
CA PHE A 102 9.60 7.31 13.37
C PHE A 102 8.12 7.26 13.09
N GLY A 103 7.33 7.85 13.97
CA GLY A 103 5.88 7.82 13.82
C GLY A 103 5.20 8.17 15.13
N SER A 104 4.07 7.51 15.40
CA SER A 104 3.27 7.77 16.58
C SER A 104 2.95 6.52 17.39
N ILE A 105 2.78 6.76 18.68
CA ILE A 105 2.33 5.78 19.68
C ILE A 105 1.12 6.41 20.35
N GLY A 106 -0.06 5.83 20.10
CA GLY A 106 -1.29 6.16 20.79
C GLY A 106 -1.42 5.35 22.07
N ARG A 107 -1.72 6.00 23.20
CA ARG A 107 -2.11 5.37 24.47
C ARG A 107 -3.40 5.96 25.00
N TRP A 108 -3.94 5.39 26.07
CA TRP A 108 -5.13 5.90 26.76
C TRP A 108 -5.04 7.38 27.21
N ASP A 109 -3.82 7.92 27.39
CA ASP A 109 -3.57 9.32 27.78
C ASP A 109 -3.20 10.25 26.62
N GLY A 110 -3.25 9.76 25.37
CA GLY A 110 -3.03 10.53 24.16
C GLY A 110 -1.97 9.93 23.23
N GLU A 111 -1.77 10.62 22.11
CA GLU A 111 -0.80 10.26 21.08
C GLU A 111 0.52 11.01 21.28
N ARG A 112 1.63 10.29 21.11
CA ARG A 112 2.99 10.85 21.15
C ARG A 112 3.72 10.49 19.88
N THR A 113 4.64 11.35 19.44
CA THR A 113 5.49 11.08 18.28
C THR A 113 6.95 10.92 18.71
N GLY A 114 7.72 10.19 17.91
CA GLY A 114 9.12 9.93 18.21
C GLY A 114 9.91 9.45 16.99
N ILE A 115 11.22 9.40 17.16
CA ILE A 115 12.20 8.84 16.22
C ILE A 115 13.31 8.14 17.01
N SER A 116 13.75 6.98 16.53
CA SER A 116 14.82 6.20 17.14
C SER A 116 15.61 5.44 16.07
N SER A 117 16.87 5.12 16.35
CA SER A 117 17.71 4.24 15.55
C SER A 117 17.68 2.80 16.09
N PHE A 118 17.91 1.83 15.20
CA PHE A 118 17.99 0.41 15.51
C PHE A 118 19.11 -0.22 14.70
N GLU A 119 20.00 -0.98 15.32
CA GLU A 119 21.12 -1.62 14.61
C GLU A 119 20.63 -2.60 13.55
N THR A 120 19.62 -3.39 13.88
CA THR A 120 19.02 -4.37 12.96
C THR A 120 17.49 -4.29 12.93
N PHE A 121 16.89 -4.95 11.93
CA PHE A 121 15.44 -5.13 11.90
C PHE A 121 14.93 -5.96 13.10
N ASP A 122 15.72 -6.92 13.59
CA ASP A 122 15.34 -7.71 14.76
C ASP A 122 15.31 -6.84 16.03
N ASP A 123 16.20 -5.85 16.16
CA ASP A 123 16.17 -4.88 17.26
C ASP A 123 14.97 -3.94 17.15
N LEU A 124 14.61 -3.51 15.93
CA LEU A 124 13.38 -2.75 15.70
C LEU A 124 12.13 -3.54 16.09
N MET A 125 12.10 -4.86 15.84
CA MET A 125 10.93 -5.68 16.13
C MET A 125 10.85 -6.16 17.59
N ASN A 126 11.98 -6.53 18.19
CA ASN A 126 12.04 -7.27 19.45
C ASN A 126 13.00 -6.69 20.48
N GLY A 127 13.75 -5.65 20.13
CA GLY A 127 14.71 -5.01 21.02
C GLY A 127 14.07 -4.39 22.26
N ASP A 128 14.89 -4.08 23.26
CA ASP A 128 14.36 -3.59 24.54
C ASP A 128 13.63 -2.24 24.41
N ASP A 129 14.12 -1.40 23.51
CA ASP A 129 13.57 -0.08 23.17
C ASP A 129 12.68 -0.11 21.92
N SER A 130 12.31 -1.31 21.44
CA SER A 130 11.43 -1.46 20.28
C SER A 130 10.07 -0.82 20.54
N PRO A 131 9.54 -0.01 19.59
CA PRO A 131 8.18 0.48 19.67
C PRO A 131 7.15 -0.65 19.46
N PHE A 132 7.58 -1.80 18.93
CA PHE A 132 6.76 -2.99 18.71
C PHE A 132 6.92 -4.06 19.78
N LYS A 133 7.69 -3.78 20.84
CA LYS A 133 7.80 -4.69 21.97
C LYS A 133 6.41 -4.97 22.54
N ASP A 134 6.09 -6.25 22.66
CA ASP A 134 4.79 -6.75 23.13
C ASP A 134 3.58 -6.32 22.28
N CYS A 135 3.80 -5.80 21.07
CA CYS A 135 2.72 -5.49 20.12
C CYS A 135 2.36 -6.72 19.29
N GLU A 136 1.07 -6.83 18.96
CA GLU A 136 0.62 -7.62 17.83
C GLU A 136 0.70 -6.75 16.57
N ILE A 137 1.39 -7.23 15.53
CA ILE A 137 1.53 -6.50 14.27
C ILE A 137 0.26 -6.71 13.44
N ASP A 138 -0.35 -5.60 13.04
CA ASP A 138 -1.57 -5.58 12.23
C ASP A 138 -1.23 -5.56 10.75
N HIS A 139 -0.36 -4.63 10.36
CA HIS A 139 -0.08 -4.37 8.95
C HIS A 139 1.38 -3.99 8.73
N ILE A 140 1.92 -4.45 7.62
CA ILE A 140 3.17 -3.98 7.04
C ILE A 140 2.89 -3.64 5.60
N TRP A 141 3.19 -2.42 5.16
CA TRP A 141 2.88 -2.00 3.80
C TRP A 141 3.88 -0.99 3.27
N ASP A 142 3.90 -0.89 1.94
CA ASP A 142 4.67 0.10 1.21
C ASP A 142 3.73 1.11 0.52
N GLU A 143 4.12 2.39 0.57
CA GLU A 143 3.53 3.47 -0.21
C GLU A 143 4.62 4.17 -1.05
N ASN A 144 4.71 3.84 -2.34
CA ASN A 144 5.71 4.42 -3.26
C ASN A 144 7.15 4.35 -2.75
N GLY A 145 7.51 3.27 -2.05
CA GLY A 145 8.84 3.03 -1.52
C GLY A 145 9.00 3.30 -0.02
N ILE A 146 8.01 3.98 0.58
CA ILE A 146 7.95 4.27 2.00
C ILE A 146 7.42 3.03 2.72
N LEU A 147 8.26 2.38 3.53
CA LEU A 147 7.86 1.24 4.34
C LEU A 147 7.21 1.72 5.64
N LYS A 148 6.00 1.25 5.91
CA LYS A 148 5.25 1.52 7.13
C LYS A 148 4.83 0.23 7.80
N MET A 149 4.70 0.32 9.12
CA MET A 149 4.25 -0.79 9.95
C MET A 149 3.37 -0.29 11.07
N ARG A 150 2.29 -1.04 11.31
CA ARG A 150 1.34 -0.78 12.37
C ARG A 150 1.15 -2.01 13.24
N GLY A 151 1.11 -1.79 14.55
CA GLY A 151 0.73 -2.80 15.51
C GLY A 151 -0.09 -2.20 16.65
N HIS A 152 -0.57 -3.08 17.53
CA HIS A 152 -1.33 -2.69 18.70
C HIS A 152 -0.92 -3.47 19.95
N HIS A 153 -1.15 -2.82 21.08
CA HIS A 153 -1.05 -3.35 22.45
C HIS A 153 -2.43 -3.13 23.07
N HIS A 154 -2.84 -3.96 24.04
CA HIS A 154 -4.04 -3.71 24.88
C HIS A 154 -4.29 -2.27 25.41
N ASP A 155 -3.34 -1.33 25.36
CA ASP A 155 -3.42 0.05 25.85
C ASP A 155 -3.21 1.10 24.75
N GLY A 156 -3.03 0.68 23.49
CA GLY A 156 -2.54 1.58 22.46
C GLY A 156 -2.30 0.99 21.07
N SER A 157 -1.91 1.87 20.14
CA SER A 157 -1.49 1.49 18.79
C SER A 157 -0.20 2.20 18.43
N VAL A 158 0.58 1.59 17.56
CA VAL A 158 1.88 2.06 17.11
C VAL A 158 1.85 2.07 15.60
N GLU A 159 2.19 3.20 14.98
CA GLU A 159 2.40 3.30 13.55
C GLU A 159 3.75 3.99 13.29
N VAL A 160 4.64 3.34 12.55
CA VAL A 160 5.95 3.91 12.21
C VAL A 160 6.23 3.80 10.72
N GLU A 161 6.98 4.78 10.23
CA GLU A 161 7.73 4.71 8.98
C GLU A 161 9.15 4.25 9.28
N ILE A 162 9.68 3.38 8.43
CA ILE A 162 11.02 2.80 8.55
C ILE A 162 11.88 3.27 7.38
N ARG A 163 13.09 3.75 7.68
CA ARG A 163 14.11 4.09 6.68
C ARG A 163 15.42 3.39 7.02
N GLN A 164 16.21 3.11 6.00
CA GLN A 164 17.55 2.56 6.17
C GLN A 164 18.59 3.67 6.02
N LEU A 165 19.58 3.69 6.91
CA LEU A 165 20.69 4.63 6.80
C LEU A 165 21.57 4.29 5.59
N THR A 166 22.07 5.33 4.95
CA THR A 166 23.20 5.24 4.02
C THR A 166 24.50 5.16 4.80
N ASP A 167 25.62 4.88 4.13
CA ASP A 167 26.94 4.89 4.78
C ASP A 167 27.25 6.24 5.45
N GLN A 168 26.90 7.37 4.81
CA GLN A 168 27.04 8.70 5.40
C GLN A 168 26.10 8.90 6.60
N GLY A 169 24.89 8.33 6.55
CA GLY A 169 23.96 8.32 7.67
C GLY A 169 24.50 7.54 8.87
N CYS A 170 25.18 6.41 8.62
CA CYS A 170 25.83 5.61 9.65
C CYS A 170 26.95 6.42 10.33
N GLU A 171 27.83 7.06 9.55
CA GLU A 171 28.88 7.94 10.08
C GLU A 171 28.29 9.09 10.90
N ALA A 172 27.17 9.67 10.45
CA ALA A 172 26.48 10.74 11.15
C ALA A 172 25.88 10.27 12.49
N LEU A 173 25.27 9.09 12.52
CA LEU A 173 24.74 8.47 13.74
C LEU A 173 25.86 8.14 14.73
N GLU A 174 26.95 7.55 14.24
CA GLU A 174 28.12 7.22 15.07
C GLU A 174 28.73 8.48 15.72
N SER A 175 28.88 9.58 14.97
CA SER A 175 29.32 10.87 15.53
C SER A 175 28.44 11.35 16.68
N TYR A 176 27.12 11.18 16.57
CA TYR A 176 26.17 11.54 17.63
C TYR A 176 26.30 10.60 18.84
N GLU A 177 26.34 9.29 18.62
CA GLU A 177 26.41 8.28 19.69
C GLU A 177 27.72 8.33 20.49
N GLN A 178 28.82 8.75 19.86
CA GLN A 178 30.11 8.96 20.53
C GLN A 178 30.17 10.26 21.34
N SER A 179 29.23 11.19 21.13
CA SER A 179 29.16 12.45 21.88
C SER A 179 28.45 12.27 23.22
N TRP A 180 28.93 12.94 24.26
CA TRP A 180 28.20 12.96 25.53
C TRP A 180 26.98 13.89 25.44
N ALA A 181 25.95 13.59 26.24
CA ALA A 181 24.76 14.44 26.30
C ALA A 181 25.12 15.90 26.61
N GLY A 182 24.79 16.81 25.69
CA GLY A 182 25.09 18.24 25.80
C GLY A 182 26.42 18.67 25.20
N GLU A 183 27.24 17.75 24.69
CA GLU A 183 28.48 18.09 23.98
C GLU A 183 28.22 18.34 22.49
N PRO A 184 28.97 19.27 21.87
CA PRO A 184 28.87 19.51 20.44
C PRO A 184 29.48 18.35 19.63
N PHE A 185 28.96 18.12 18.44
CA PHE A 185 29.43 17.10 17.50
C PHE A 185 29.26 17.58 16.04
N ASP A 186 30.08 17.03 15.15
CA ASP A 186 29.99 17.29 13.71
C ASP A 186 29.54 16.02 12.98
N ALA A 187 28.51 16.15 12.14
CA ALA A 187 27.94 15.05 11.38
C ALA A 187 27.49 15.53 9.99
N ALA A 188 27.82 14.76 8.94
CA ALA A 188 27.46 15.07 7.56
C ALA A 188 27.81 16.52 7.10
N GLY A 189 28.95 17.05 7.57
CA GLY A 189 29.39 18.41 7.25
C GLY A 189 28.61 19.52 7.97
N ARG A 190 27.80 19.19 8.98
CA ARG A 190 27.04 20.11 9.82
C ARG A 190 27.55 20.06 11.26
N HIS A 191 27.48 21.20 11.96
CA HIS A 191 27.83 21.32 13.38
C HIS A 191 26.56 21.34 14.23
N TYR A 192 26.57 20.53 15.29
CA TYR A 192 25.49 20.43 16.27
C TYR A 192 26.07 20.78 17.65
N ASP A 193 25.42 21.67 18.40
CA ASP A 193 25.97 22.21 19.65
C ASP A 193 25.69 21.34 20.90
N GLY A 194 25.01 20.20 20.74
CA GLY A 194 24.61 19.29 21.81
C GLY A 194 23.35 19.71 22.57
N GLY A 195 22.83 20.91 22.34
CA GLY A 195 21.58 21.37 22.93
C GLY A 195 20.36 20.62 22.38
N LYS A 196 19.26 20.60 23.13
CA LYS A 196 18.03 19.88 22.75
C LYS A 196 17.56 20.19 21.33
N GLU A 197 17.43 21.47 20.98
CA GLU A 197 17.01 21.89 19.63
C GLU A 197 17.98 21.43 18.54
N SER A 198 19.27 21.34 18.87
CA SER A 198 20.28 20.86 17.94
C SER A 198 20.20 19.35 17.74
N VAL A 199 19.90 18.58 18.80
CA VAL A 199 19.66 17.13 18.72
C VAL A 199 18.37 16.84 17.96
N ASP A 200 17.29 17.60 18.22
CA ASP A 200 16.02 17.48 17.49
C ASP A 200 16.24 17.75 15.98
N ARG A 201 17.07 18.76 15.66
CA ARG A 201 17.49 19.04 14.27
C ARG A 201 18.30 17.91 13.67
N PHE A 202 19.25 17.31 14.40
CA PHE A 202 20.03 16.17 13.92
C PHE A 202 19.15 14.99 13.52
N TRP A 203 18.19 14.61 14.37
CA TRP A 203 17.24 13.53 14.06
C TRP A 203 16.32 13.88 12.89
N ASN A 204 15.91 15.14 12.78
CA ASN A 204 15.15 15.59 11.63
C ASN A 204 15.98 15.57 10.32
N ASP A 205 17.26 15.90 10.40
CA ASP A 205 18.18 15.80 9.26
C ASP A 205 18.37 14.33 8.84
N LEU A 206 18.62 13.41 9.79
CA LEU A 206 18.66 11.96 9.51
C LEU A 206 17.38 11.48 8.82
N LYS A 207 16.22 11.96 9.28
CA LYS A 207 14.91 11.61 8.69
C LYS A 207 14.73 12.17 7.28
N THR A 208 15.08 13.43 7.03
CA THR A 208 14.63 14.16 5.83
C THR A 208 15.69 14.29 4.74
N ASP A 209 16.98 14.15 5.08
CA ASP A 209 18.08 14.20 4.13
C ASP A 209 18.28 12.83 3.47
N ARG A 210 18.00 12.75 2.16
CA ARG A 210 18.15 11.52 1.36
C ARG A 210 19.61 11.07 1.23
N GLY A 211 20.58 11.94 1.54
CA GLY A 211 21.97 11.56 1.66
C GLY A 211 22.29 10.82 2.96
N LEU A 212 21.40 10.84 3.96
CA LEU A 212 21.58 10.19 5.25
C LEU A 212 20.71 8.95 5.42
N ALA A 213 19.43 9.02 5.08
CA ALA A 213 18.53 7.88 5.13
C ALA A 213 17.69 7.78 3.86
N VAL A 214 17.41 6.55 3.44
CA VAL A 214 16.65 6.25 2.22
C VAL A 214 15.37 5.49 2.55
N GLU A 215 14.34 5.79 1.77
CA GLU A 215 13.14 4.98 1.64
C GLU A 215 13.58 3.57 1.18
N PRO A 216 13.18 2.47 1.87
CA PRO A 216 13.71 1.14 1.57
C PRO A 216 13.35 0.62 0.18
N ARG A 217 12.21 1.06 -0.38
CA ARG A 217 11.71 0.61 -1.69
C ARG A 217 11.61 -0.91 -1.80
N TYR A 218 11.20 -1.56 -0.71
CA TYR A 218 11.24 -3.01 -0.55
C TYR A 218 10.47 -3.74 -1.67
N VAL A 219 9.20 -3.41 -1.86
CA VAL A 219 8.36 -4.11 -2.86
C VAL A 219 8.82 -3.89 -4.30
N GLU A 220 9.38 -2.72 -4.60
CA GLU A 220 9.97 -2.42 -5.90
C GLU A 220 11.25 -3.24 -6.13
N LEU A 221 12.19 -3.17 -5.18
CA LEU A 221 13.53 -3.75 -5.37
C LEU A 221 13.52 -5.27 -5.23
N ALA A 222 12.76 -5.80 -4.26
CA ALA A 222 12.71 -7.23 -3.99
C ALA A 222 11.82 -7.99 -4.99
N PHE A 223 10.76 -7.36 -5.54
CA PHE A 223 9.76 -8.05 -6.34
C PHE A 223 9.49 -7.42 -7.72
N GLY A 224 10.11 -6.29 -8.04
CA GLY A 224 9.94 -5.61 -9.33
C GLY A 224 8.60 -4.89 -9.48
N CYS A 225 7.90 -4.60 -8.37
CA CYS A 225 6.68 -3.80 -8.41
C CYS A 225 6.97 -2.39 -8.98
N PRO A 226 5.99 -1.73 -9.64
CA PRO A 226 6.16 -0.37 -10.12
C PRO A 226 6.61 0.58 -9.00
N PRO A 227 7.51 1.55 -9.24
CA PRO A 227 7.99 2.44 -8.19
C PRO A 227 6.90 3.36 -7.63
N ILE A 228 5.92 3.72 -8.45
CA ILE A 228 4.83 4.64 -8.11
C ILE A 228 3.51 3.98 -8.49
N GLU A 229 2.57 3.97 -7.55
CA GLU A 229 1.20 3.50 -7.77
C GLU A 229 0.22 4.32 -6.91
N TRP A 230 -0.98 4.53 -7.42
CA TRP A 230 -2.00 5.39 -6.82
C TRP A 230 -3.32 4.63 -6.71
N ASP A 231 -4.06 4.87 -5.64
CA ASP A 231 -5.42 4.34 -5.49
C ASP A 231 -6.42 5.17 -6.29
N ILE A 232 -6.48 4.88 -7.59
CA ILE A 232 -7.26 5.66 -8.55
C ILE A 232 -8.67 5.08 -8.65
N ASP A 233 -9.68 5.96 -8.58
CA ASP A 233 -11.07 5.62 -8.86
C ASP A 233 -11.23 4.97 -10.25
N ALA A 234 -11.96 3.86 -10.33
CA ALA A 234 -12.13 3.11 -11.57
C ALA A 234 -12.71 3.97 -12.72
N ARG A 235 -13.55 4.96 -12.42
CA ARG A 235 -14.13 5.88 -13.40
C ARG A 235 -13.07 6.79 -14.02
N VAL A 236 -12.06 7.20 -13.24
CA VAL A 236 -10.91 7.98 -13.74
C VAL A 236 -10.02 7.11 -14.63
N ARG A 237 -9.81 5.84 -14.27
CA ARG A 237 -9.06 4.89 -15.12
C ARG A 237 -9.75 4.67 -16.47
N ASP A 238 -11.06 4.41 -16.47
CA ASP A 238 -11.86 4.27 -17.70
C ASP A 238 -11.84 5.56 -18.54
N PHE A 239 -11.94 6.74 -17.90
CA PHE A 239 -11.80 8.01 -18.60
C PHE A 239 -10.42 8.15 -19.27
N ALA A 240 -9.33 7.81 -18.55
CA ALA A 240 -7.97 7.90 -19.06
C ALA A 240 -7.74 6.97 -20.26
N GLU A 241 -8.27 5.76 -20.22
CA GLU A 241 -8.20 4.80 -21.33
C GLU A 241 -8.92 5.34 -22.57
N ARG A 242 -10.17 5.79 -22.42
CA ARG A 242 -10.93 6.40 -23.54
C ARG A 242 -10.25 7.64 -24.10
N MET A 243 -9.66 8.47 -23.23
CA MET A 243 -8.88 9.63 -23.66
C MET A 243 -7.66 9.21 -24.47
N GLY A 244 -6.99 8.11 -24.12
CA GLY A 244 -5.91 7.53 -24.91
C GLY A 244 -6.35 7.08 -26.30
N ASP A 245 -7.53 6.45 -26.40
CA ASP A 245 -8.12 6.08 -27.68
C ASP A 245 -8.45 7.30 -28.54
N GLU A 246 -9.04 8.35 -27.94
CA GLU A 246 -9.30 9.61 -28.64
C GLU A 246 -8.02 10.29 -29.12
N TYR A 247 -6.98 10.32 -28.29
CA TYR A 247 -5.68 10.86 -28.68
C TYR A 247 -5.09 10.09 -29.86
N THR A 248 -5.14 8.76 -29.82
CA THR A 248 -4.64 7.88 -30.89
C THR A 248 -5.41 8.14 -32.19
N SER A 249 -6.74 8.24 -32.12
CA SER A 249 -7.58 8.55 -33.27
C SER A 249 -7.26 9.91 -33.89
N LEU A 250 -7.03 10.95 -33.09
CA LEU A 250 -6.62 12.28 -33.57
C LEU A 250 -5.22 12.24 -34.20
N TYR A 251 -4.31 11.45 -33.62
CA TYR A 251 -2.96 11.25 -34.13
C TYR A 251 -2.98 10.60 -35.52
N GLU A 252 -3.73 9.52 -35.70
CA GLU A 252 -3.86 8.80 -36.97
C GLU A 252 -4.50 9.64 -38.08
N GLN A 253 -5.38 10.58 -37.72
CA GLN A 253 -5.99 11.53 -38.63
C GLN A 253 -5.10 12.72 -38.98
N ASP A 254 -3.88 12.78 -38.43
CA ASP A 254 -2.94 13.90 -38.58
C ASP A 254 -3.58 15.27 -38.24
N THR A 255 -4.34 15.31 -37.15
CA THR A 255 -5.01 16.53 -36.67
C THR A 255 -4.77 16.72 -35.18
N THR A 256 -4.90 17.96 -34.71
CA THR A 256 -4.98 18.23 -33.27
C THR A 256 -6.41 18.08 -32.76
N GLY A 257 -7.42 18.21 -33.62
CA GLY A 257 -8.84 18.20 -33.22
C GLY A 257 -9.30 19.43 -32.44
N ILE A 258 -8.40 20.36 -32.11
CA ILE A 258 -8.68 21.55 -31.31
C ILE A 258 -9.59 22.51 -32.08
N LYS A 259 -10.57 23.10 -31.38
CA LYS A 259 -11.52 24.08 -31.90
C LYS A 259 -11.36 25.40 -31.16
N GLY A 260 -11.91 26.47 -31.75
CA GLY A 260 -11.92 27.77 -31.09
C GLY A 260 -12.72 27.72 -29.78
N GLY A 261 -12.10 28.16 -28.68
CA GLY A 261 -12.71 28.14 -27.34
C GLY A 261 -12.33 26.93 -26.48
N ASP A 262 -11.65 25.92 -27.04
CA ASP A 262 -11.34 24.69 -26.30
C ASP A 262 -10.32 24.92 -25.17
N PHE A 263 -9.38 25.85 -25.34
CA PHE A 263 -8.43 26.21 -24.28
C PHE A 263 -9.14 26.86 -23.09
N GLU A 264 -10.04 27.81 -23.34
CA GLU A 264 -10.84 28.45 -22.30
C GLU A 264 -11.77 27.44 -21.62
N ARG A 265 -12.36 26.53 -22.40
CA ARG A 265 -13.25 25.48 -21.89
C ARG A 265 -12.50 24.49 -21.00
N PHE A 266 -11.36 23.98 -21.46
CA PHE A 266 -10.53 23.07 -20.67
C PHE A 266 -9.95 23.77 -19.43
N GLY A 267 -9.47 25.00 -19.57
CA GLY A 267 -8.98 25.79 -18.44
C GLY A 267 -10.05 25.98 -17.37
N ALA A 268 -11.25 26.41 -17.78
CA ALA A 268 -12.38 26.54 -16.85
C ALA A 268 -12.77 25.21 -16.20
N PHE A 269 -12.72 24.09 -16.94
CA PHE A 269 -12.95 22.78 -16.35
C PHE A 269 -11.87 22.42 -15.31
N ALA A 270 -10.59 22.57 -15.67
CA ALA A 270 -9.47 22.21 -14.80
C ALA A 270 -9.44 23.04 -13.51
N ASP A 271 -9.77 24.33 -13.60
CA ASP A 271 -9.86 25.25 -12.46
C ASP A 271 -10.96 24.83 -11.45
N ASN A 272 -12.06 24.25 -11.94
CA ASN A 272 -13.18 23.82 -11.10
C ASN A 272 -13.07 22.37 -10.62
N HIS A 273 -12.28 21.52 -11.28
CA HIS A 273 -12.17 20.09 -11.00
C HIS A 273 -10.70 19.64 -10.82
N LEU A 274 -9.94 20.37 -10.00
CA LEU A 274 -8.50 20.14 -9.82
C LEU A 274 -8.17 18.71 -9.35
N ASP A 275 -8.95 18.16 -8.43
CA ASP A 275 -8.73 16.81 -7.90
C ASP A 275 -8.89 15.74 -8.98
N PHE A 276 -9.88 15.89 -9.86
CA PHE A 276 -10.03 15.03 -11.02
C PHE A 276 -8.87 15.16 -12.00
N ILE A 277 -8.38 16.37 -12.28
CA ILE A 277 -7.21 16.58 -13.15
C ILE A 277 -5.95 15.93 -12.56
N ARG A 278 -5.75 16.01 -11.24
CA ARG A 278 -4.65 15.32 -10.55
C ARG A 278 -4.81 13.81 -10.63
N ALA A 279 -6.02 13.31 -10.40
CA ALA A 279 -6.33 11.88 -10.51
C ALA A 279 -6.05 11.36 -11.93
N LEU A 280 -6.46 12.10 -12.96
CA LEU A 280 -6.22 11.78 -14.36
C LEU A 280 -4.73 11.80 -14.70
N THR A 281 -4.00 12.81 -14.23
CA THR A 281 -2.53 12.89 -14.41
C THR A 281 -1.84 11.67 -13.80
N LYS A 282 -2.26 11.25 -12.60
CA LYS A 282 -1.75 10.04 -11.92
C LYS A 282 -2.13 8.75 -12.67
N ALA A 283 -3.37 8.66 -13.17
CA ALA A 283 -3.83 7.53 -13.98
C ALA A 283 -3.06 7.37 -15.29
N ARG A 284 -2.56 8.47 -15.83
CA ARG A 284 -1.70 8.51 -17.02
C ARG A 284 -0.20 8.33 -16.71
N GLY A 285 0.17 7.97 -15.48
CA GLY A 285 1.57 7.74 -15.10
C GLY A 285 2.35 9.02 -14.78
N MET A 286 1.70 9.98 -14.12
CA MET A 286 2.24 11.32 -13.83
C MET A 286 2.45 12.20 -15.09
N ASP A 287 1.66 11.95 -16.13
CA ASP A 287 1.72 12.66 -17.41
C ASP A 287 0.61 13.73 -17.49
N PRO A 288 0.94 15.03 -17.34
CA PRO A 288 -0.05 16.09 -17.40
C PRO A 288 -0.54 16.32 -18.83
N ILE A 289 -1.76 16.85 -18.98
CA ILE A 289 -2.27 17.30 -20.28
C ILE A 289 -1.49 18.55 -20.69
N SER A 290 -0.75 18.48 -21.81
CA SER A 290 0.25 19.50 -22.17
C SER A 290 0.22 19.95 -23.64
N SER A 291 -0.59 19.31 -24.48
CA SER A 291 -0.68 19.60 -25.92
C SER A 291 -2.11 19.82 -26.40
N ASP A 292 -2.24 20.55 -27.52
CA ASP A 292 -3.51 20.80 -28.21
C ASP A 292 -4.29 19.50 -28.47
N ARG A 293 -3.59 18.44 -28.88
CA ARG A 293 -4.21 17.15 -29.17
C ARG A 293 -4.73 16.46 -27.91
N GLU A 294 -4.05 16.58 -26.78
CA GLU A 294 -4.54 16.03 -25.51
C GLU A 294 -5.73 16.82 -24.98
N ILE A 295 -5.73 18.15 -25.11
CA ILE A 295 -6.89 18.98 -24.75
C ILE A 295 -8.10 18.58 -25.58
N ALA A 296 -7.93 18.41 -26.90
CA ALA A 296 -9.02 17.95 -27.77
C ALA A 296 -9.47 16.52 -27.42
N ALA A 297 -8.54 15.59 -27.17
CA ALA A 297 -8.86 14.22 -26.77
C ALA A 297 -9.66 14.19 -25.45
N PHE A 298 -9.26 15.01 -24.48
CA PHE A 298 -9.97 15.17 -23.22
C PHE A 298 -11.41 15.65 -23.43
N LEU A 299 -11.59 16.76 -24.16
CA LEU A 299 -12.91 17.36 -24.37
C LEU A 299 -13.82 16.43 -25.20
N ASN A 300 -13.27 15.75 -26.21
CA ASN A 300 -14.01 14.76 -27.00
C ASN A 300 -14.46 13.58 -26.14
N THR A 301 -13.59 13.08 -25.26
CA THR A 301 -13.92 11.99 -24.31
C THR A 301 -15.03 12.42 -23.37
N PHE A 302 -14.89 13.61 -22.78
CA PHE A 302 -15.89 14.18 -21.89
C PHE A 302 -17.25 14.33 -22.59
N ASP A 303 -17.28 14.92 -23.79
CA ASP A 303 -18.52 15.12 -24.55
C ASP A 303 -19.18 13.79 -24.94
N LYS A 304 -18.37 12.78 -25.32
CA LYS A 304 -18.87 11.44 -25.64
C LYS A 304 -19.51 10.77 -24.42
N LEU A 305 -18.87 10.82 -23.25
CA LEU A 305 -19.40 10.24 -22.01
C LEU A 305 -20.68 10.96 -21.55
N ALA A 306 -20.68 12.30 -21.59
CA ALA A 306 -21.85 13.11 -21.24
C ALA A 306 -23.05 12.81 -22.16
N ALA A 307 -22.81 12.48 -23.43
CA ALA A 307 -23.85 12.14 -24.41
C ALA A 307 -24.33 10.68 -24.33
N MET A 308 -23.66 9.79 -23.58
CA MET A 308 -24.13 8.41 -23.42
C MET A 308 -25.46 8.38 -22.66
N PRO A 309 -26.43 7.53 -23.03
CA PRO A 309 -27.63 7.37 -22.21
C PRO A 309 -27.25 6.81 -20.83
N GLU A 310 -27.98 7.23 -19.78
CA GLU A 310 -27.86 6.54 -18.48
C GLU A 310 -28.12 5.04 -18.68
N PRO A 311 -27.38 4.15 -18.01
CA PRO A 311 -27.78 2.76 -17.95
C PRO A 311 -29.23 2.72 -17.44
N SER A 312 -30.14 2.21 -18.27
CA SER A 312 -31.50 1.91 -17.84
C SER A 312 -31.37 1.02 -16.60
N PRO A 313 -32.19 1.20 -15.54
CA PRO A 313 -32.20 0.27 -14.43
C PRO A 313 -32.58 -1.10 -15.00
N ALA A 314 -31.58 -1.91 -15.31
CA ALA A 314 -31.78 -3.28 -15.68
C ALA A 314 -32.44 -3.91 -14.46
N SER A 315 -33.58 -4.55 -14.70
CA SER A 315 -34.12 -5.55 -13.79
C SER A 315 -32.94 -6.32 -13.22
N GLN A 316 -32.84 -6.35 -11.89
CA GLN A 316 -32.08 -7.36 -11.19
C GLN A 316 -32.63 -8.72 -11.65
N GLU A 317 -32.16 -9.22 -12.78
CA GLU A 317 -32.07 -10.65 -12.98
C GLU A 317 -31.15 -11.09 -11.85
N LYS A 318 -31.79 -11.60 -10.81
CA LYS A 318 -31.13 -12.42 -9.81
C LYS A 318 -30.40 -13.49 -10.61
N ASP A 319 -29.09 -13.33 -10.75
CA ASP A 319 -28.22 -14.48 -10.86
C ASP A 319 -28.51 -15.31 -9.61
N GLU A 320 -29.31 -16.36 -9.78
CA GLU A 320 -29.42 -17.46 -8.84
C GLU A 320 -28.08 -18.21 -8.84
N LEU A 321 -27.02 -17.59 -8.32
CA LEU A 321 -26.08 -18.31 -7.49
C LEU A 321 -26.49 -18.02 -6.05
N SER A 322 -27.39 -18.88 -5.55
CA SER A 322 -27.64 -19.08 -4.14
C SER A 322 -26.31 -19.42 -3.45
N ALA A 323 -25.63 -18.41 -2.93
CA ALA A 323 -24.77 -18.57 -1.77
C ALA A 323 -25.69 -19.02 -0.64
N GLY A 324 -25.62 -20.32 -0.30
CA GLY A 324 -26.31 -20.86 0.85
C GLY A 324 -25.83 -20.12 2.08
N VAL A 325 -26.68 -19.25 2.62
CA VAL A 325 -26.58 -18.82 4.01
C VAL A 325 -26.86 -20.06 4.85
N CYS A 326 -25.80 -20.70 5.34
CA CYS A 326 -25.93 -21.69 6.40
C CYS A 326 -26.26 -20.95 7.69
N ASP A 327 -27.54 -20.89 8.04
CA ASP A 327 -28.00 -20.55 9.39
C ASP A 327 -27.64 -21.72 10.32
N PRO A 328 -26.73 -21.56 11.31
CA PRO A 328 -26.31 -22.63 12.19
C PRO A 328 -27.37 -23.06 13.22
N THR A 329 -28.62 -22.58 13.12
CA THR A 329 -29.68 -22.88 14.09
C THR A 329 -30.88 -23.67 13.55
N ASP A 330 -30.89 -24.10 12.29
CA ASP A 330 -32.00 -24.90 11.74
C ASP A 330 -31.90 -26.40 12.12
N PRO A 331 -32.84 -26.96 12.92
CA PRO A 331 -32.81 -28.36 13.33
C PRO A 331 -33.39 -29.33 12.28
N THR A 332 -33.70 -28.88 11.07
CA THR A 332 -34.47 -29.67 10.09
C THR A 332 -33.76 -29.96 8.76
N MET A 333 -32.59 -30.61 8.80
CA MET A 333 -32.10 -31.39 7.65
C MET A 333 -31.49 -32.71 8.15
N GLY A 334 -32.27 -33.78 8.00
CA GLY A 334 -31.87 -35.13 8.36
C GLY A 334 -30.85 -35.71 7.37
N CYS A 335 -29.83 -36.34 7.95
CA CYS A 335 -28.96 -37.39 7.42
C CYS A 335 -29.25 -37.88 5.99
N LEU A 336 -28.31 -37.61 5.08
CA LEU A 336 -28.02 -38.53 3.98
C LEU A 336 -26.70 -39.24 4.30
N GLN A 337 -26.81 -40.51 4.70
CA GLN A 337 -25.67 -41.41 4.82
C GLN A 337 -25.21 -41.90 3.43
N PRO A 338 -23.95 -42.34 3.29
CA PRO A 338 -23.37 -42.74 2.03
C PRO A 338 -23.63 -44.23 1.75
N ASP A 339 -24.29 -44.54 0.63
CA ASP A 339 -24.36 -45.91 0.13
C ASP A 339 -23.32 -46.13 -0.99
N SER A 340 -22.43 -47.08 -0.74
CA SER A 340 -21.65 -47.84 -1.72
C SER A 340 -21.85 -49.32 -1.41
N PRO A 341 -21.53 -50.29 -2.30
CA PRO A 341 -21.66 -50.33 -3.76
C PRO A 341 -22.32 -51.66 -4.23
N ALA A 342 -22.48 -51.80 -5.56
CA ALA A 342 -22.41 -53.05 -6.35
C ALA A 342 -23.68 -53.68 -6.99
N ALA A 343 -23.45 -54.05 -8.26
CA ALA A 343 -23.84 -55.27 -8.96
C ALA A 343 -25.18 -55.36 -9.72
N ILE A 344 -25.06 -55.32 -11.06
CA ILE A 344 -25.44 -56.40 -12.01
C ILE A 344 -26.75 -57.14 -11.67
N ARG A 345 -27.85 -56.79 -12.33
CA ARG A 345 -28.39 -57.41 -13.56
C ARG A 345 -29.68 -56.74 -14.00
#